data_AF-A0A0P9Q659-F1
#
_entry.id   AF-A0A0P9Q659-F1
#
_cell.length_a   1.000
_cell.length_b   1.000
_cell.length_c   1.000
_cell.angle_alpha   90.00
_cell.angle_beta   90.00
_cell.angle_gamma   90.00
#
_symmetry.space_group_name_H-M   'P 1'
#
loop_
_entity.id
_entity.type
_entity.pdbx_description
1 polymer ?
#
loop_
_entity_poly.entity_id
_entity_poly.type
_entity_poly.pdbx_seq_one_letter_code
_entity_poly.pdbx_strand_id
1 'polypeptide(L)'
;QAALFNLPRSSWTDYDTSIMSAGGGIFPRSLKSIAITEQMKARFDIKADKLTPTELLHALLKAPVDLLWNGGIGTYVKSSEESHADVGDKANDALRVDGNELRCKVVGEGGNLGMTQLGRVEFGLNGGATNTDFIDNAGGVDCSDHEVNIKILLNEVVQAGDMTGKQRNQLLESMTDEVGHLVLGNNYKQTQALSLAARRAYERIAEYKRLMNDLEARGKLDRAIEFLPAEEQIAERVAAKQGLSRAELSVLISYSKIDLKEALLESRVPDDDYLARDMETAFPPSLGARFSTAMRSHRLKREIVSTQIANDLVNHMGITFVQRLKESTGMSAAAVAGAYVIVRDIFHLPHWFRQIEALDYKVSAEIQLALMDELMRLGRRATRWFLRSRRNELDAGRDVAHFGPHLAALGLKLDELLEDGPTREIWQTRYQAYVEAGVPELLARMVAGTTHLYTLLPIIEASDVTGQNAADVAKAYFALG
;
A
#
# COMPACT_ATOMS: atom_id res chain seq x y z
N GLN A 1 17.40 24.12 3.19
CA GLN A 1 17.64 22.72 2.75
C GLN A 1 18.24 22.61 1.34
N ALA A 2 17.80 23.40 0.34
CA ALA A 2 18.32 23.32 -1.04
C ALA A 2 19.84 23.56 -1.21
N ALA A 3 20.52 24.21 -0.25
CA ALA A 3 21.95 24.52 -0.36
C ALA A 3 22.87 23.28 -0.24
N LEU A 4 22.53 22.29 0.58
CA LEU A 4 23.37 21.10 0.81
C LEU A 4 23.40 20.16 -0.41
N PHE A 5 22.26 20.00 -1.09
CA PHE A 5 22.10 19.09 -2.23
C PHE A 5 22.77 19.57 -3.52
N ASN A 6 23.08 20.88 -3.61
CA ASN A 6 23.74 21.47 -4.77
C ASN A 6 25.28 21.43 -4.69
N LEU A 7 25.85 20.92 -3.60
CA LEU A 7 27.29 20.80 -3.43
C LEU A 7 27.78 19.44 -3.98
N PRO A 8 28.93 19.40 -4.68
CA PRO A 8 29.52 18.13 -5.13
C PRO A 8 29.82 17.15 -3.99
N ARG A 9 30.09 17.69 -2.80
CA ARG A 9 30.20 16.99 -1.52
C ARG A 9 29.68 17.92 -0.42
N SER A 10 28.93 17.38 0.53
CA SER A 10 28.37 18.12 1.66
C SER A 10 28.65 17.41 2.97
N SER A 11 28.68 18.17 4.06
CA SER A 11 28.82 17.72 5.44
C SER A 11 27.83 18.47 6.34
N TRP A 12 27.63 18.00 7.56
CA TRP A 12 26.75 18.70 8.51
C TRP A 12 27.24 20.11 8.85
N THR A 13 28.54 20.41 8.71
CA THR A 13 29.06 21.76 8.91
C THR A 13 28.72 22.74 7.80
N ASP A 14 28.26 22.24 6.64
CA ASP A 14 27.73 23.05 5.54
C ASP A 14 26.24 23.42 5.72
N TYR A 15 25.63 22.94 6.82
CA TYR A 15 24.26 23.30 7.17
C TYR A 15 24.19 24.77 7.59
N ASP A 16 23.25 25.52 7.01
CA ASP A 16 23.02 26.92 7.34
C ASP A 16 22.57 27.06 8.80
N THR A 17 23.46 27.57 9.64
CA THR A 17 23.21 27.73 11.07
C THR A 17 22.30 28.92 11.39
N SER A 18 22.07 29.84 10.44
CA SER A 18 21.21 31.01 10.64
C SER A 18 19.73 30.65 10.83
N ILE A 19 19.31 29.50 10.31
CA ILE A 19 17.95 28.97 10.45
C ILE A 19 17.79 28.01 11.65
N MET A 20 18.84 27.84 12.45
CA MET A 20 18.81 26.93 13.60
C MET A 20 18.04 27.54 14.77
N SER A 21 17.16 26.74 15.38
CA SER A 21 16.45 27.16 16.59
C SER A 21 17.41 27.49 17.73
N ALA A 22 17.02 28.44 18.58
CA ALA A 22 17.78 28.78 19.78
C ALA A 22 18.06 27.55 20.64
N GLY A 23 19.32 27.38 21.07
CA GLY A 23 19.77 26.24 21.86
C GLY A 23 20.07 24.97 21.05
N GLY A 24 19.84 24.98 19.73
CA GLY A 24 20.31 23.94 18.81
C GLY A 24 21.81 24.03 18.52
N GLY A 25 22.38 22.96 17.98
CA GLY A 25 23.78 22.93 17.57
C GLY A 25 24.12 21.79 16.62
N ILE A 26 25.27 21.92 15.95
CA ILE A 26 25.93 20.85 15.19
C ILE A 26 27.12 20.38 16.01
N PHE A 27 27.12 19.12 16.42
CA PHE A 27 28.13 18.56 17.31
C PHE A 27 28.92 17.45 16.61
N PRO A 28 30.25 17.56 16.47
CA PRO A 28 31.05 16.47 15.92
C PRO A 28 31.05 15.27 16.88
N ARG A 29 30.93 14.06 16.32
CA ARG A 29 30.94 12.81 17.10
C ARG A 29 32.25 12.55 17.85
N SER A 30 33.32 13.27 17.52
CA SER A 30 34.63 13.19 18.19
C SER A 30 34.73 14.01 19.48
N LEU A 31 33.71 14.80 19.84
CA LEU A 31 33.71 15.55 21.09
C LEU A 31 33.74 14.63 22.31
N LYS A 32 34.47 15.03 23.35
CA LYS A 32 34.46 14.33 24.65
C LYS A 32 33.23 14.67 25.50
N SER A 33 32.60 15.82 25.25
CA SER A 33 31.46 16.31 25.99
C SER A 33 30.74 17.38 25.20
N ILE A 34 29.40 17.39 25.29
CA ILE A 34 28.48 18.35 24.72
C ILE A 34 27.71 18.96 25.89
N ALA A 35 27.69 20.28 26.00
CA ALA A 35 26.82 20.98 26.95
C ALA A 35 25.37 20.90 26.45
N ILE A 36 24.48 20.45 27.32
CA ILE A 36 23.06 20.30 27.00
C ILE A 36 22.33 21.57 27.45
N THR A 37 21.84 22.33 26.48
CA THR A 37 21.12 23.58 26.73
C THR A 37 19.76 23.32 27.37
N GLU A 38 19.18 24.31 28.05
CA GLU A 38 17.84 24.21 28.62
C GLU A 38 16.78 23.87 27.55
N GLN A 39 16.95 24.36 26.32
CA GLN A 39 16.10 24.01 25.19
C GLN A 39 16.22 22.54 24.80
N MET A 40 17.44 21.98 24.76
CA MET A 40 17.66 20.55 24.48
C MET A 40 17.08 19.67 25.59
N LYS A 41 17.27 20.05 26.86
CA LYS A 41 16.68 19.36 28.01
C LYS A 41 15.16 19.30 27.90
N ALA A 42 14.53 20.44 27.66
CA ALA A 42 13.08 20.54 27.53
C ALA A 42 12.55 19.76 26.32
N ARG A 43 13.24 19.82 25.17
CA ARG A 43 12.76 19.17 23.93
C ARG A 43 12.90 17.65 23.96
N PHE A 44 14.01 17.14 24.52
CA PHE A 44 14.36 15.72 24.46
C PHE A 44 14.22 15.00 25.81
N ASP A 45 13.69 15.68 26.83
CA ASP A 45 13.51 15.16 28.18
C ASP A 45 14.83 14.66 28.81
N ILE A 46 15.88 15.48 28.66
CA ILE A 46 17.23 15.20 29.17
C ILE A 46 17.43 15.96 30.48
N LYS A 47 17.92 15.27 31.52
CA LYS A 47 18.21 15.88 32.84
C LYS A 47 19.66 16.34 33.00
N ALA A 48 20.60 15.72 32.29
CA ALA A 48 22.02 16.00 32.42
C ALA A 48 22.39 17.37 31.82
N ASP A 49 23.36 18.05 32.44
CA ASP A 49 23.93 19.31 31.91
C ASP A 49 24.96 19.07 30.80
N LYS A 50 25.57 17.88 30.77
CA LYS A 50 26.60 17.49 29.82
C LYS A 50 26.49 16.01 29.49
N LEU A 51 26.66 15.66 28.22
CA LEU A 51 26.69 14.27 27.73
C LEU A 51 27.83 14.11 26.73
N THR A 52 28.38 12.90 26.61
CA THR A 52 29.17 12.51 25.44
C THR A 52 28.25 12.41 24.20
N PRO A 53 28.80 12.46 22.97
CA PRO A 53 28.00 12.24 21.76
C PRO A 53 27.22 10.91 21.76
N THR A 54 27.81 9.83 22.27
CA THR A 54 27.17 8.52 22.38
C THR A 54 26.00 8.55 23.36
N GLU A 55 26.17 9.13 24.55
CA GLU A 55 25.08 9.27 25.52
C GLU A 55 23.96 10.19 25.01
N LEU A 56 24.31 11.24 24.26
CA LEU A 56 23.31 12.10 23.63
C LEU A 56 22.50 11.34 22.57
N LEU A 57 23.13 10.56 21.70
CA LEU A 57 22.43 9.73 20.72
C LEU A 57 21.49 8.72 21.41
N HIS A 58 21.98 8.05 22.45
CA HIS A 58 21.16 7.13 23.26
C HIS A 58 19.95 7.83 23.89
N ALA A 59 20.12 9.05 24.41
CA ALA A 59 19.02 9.85 24.94
C ALA A 59 18.03 10.30 23.85
N LEU A 60 18.53 10.67 22.66
CA LEU A 60 17.70 11.10 21.53
C LEU A 60 16.83 9.96 20.98
N LEU A 61 17.33 8.72 20.95
CA LEU A 61 16.53 7.55 20.57
C LEU A 61 15.33 7.35 21.52
N LYS A 62 15.46 7.75 22.79
CA LYS A 62 14.42 7.63 23.83
C LYS A 62 13.63 8.92 24.04
N ALA A 63 13.81 9.92 23.17
CA ALA A 63 13.14 11.20 23.32
C ALA A 63 11.63 11.11 23.01
N PRO A 64 10.78 11.87 23.72
CA PRO A 64 9.34 11.91 23.45
C PRO A 64 9.01 12.81 22.24
N VAL A 65 9.29 12.31 21.03
CA VAL A 65 9.04 13.00 19.76
C VAL A 65 7.94 12.31 18.96
N ASP A 66 7.34 12.97 17.97
CA ASP A 66 6.32 12.30 17.15
C ASP A 66 6.95 11.32 16.15
N LEU A 67 8.07 11.69 15.53
CA LEU A 67 8.75 10.91 14.49
C LEU A 67 10.24 10.77 14.80
N LEU A 68 10.73 9.54 14.77
CA LEU A 68 12.14 9.19 14.67
C LEU A 68 12.44 8.76 13.22
N TRP A 69 13.22 9.56 12.50
CA TRP A 69 13.63 9.22 11.13
C TRP A 69 15.06 8.67 11.11
N ASN A 70 15.22 7.39 10.79
CA ASN A 70 16.53 6.77 10.66
C ASN A 70 16.99 6.78 9.19
N GLY A 71 17.81 7.77 8.83
CA GLY A 71 18.47 7.84 7.52
C GLY A 71 19.95 7.41 7.55
N GLY A 72 20.39 6.75 8.62
CA GLY A 72 21.78 6.37 8.83
C GLY A 72 22.09 4.92 8.45
N ILE A 73 23.36 4.54 8.65
CA ILE A 73 23.82 3.15 8.59
C ILE A 73 23.94 2.64 10.03
N GLY A 74 23.50 1.40 10.24
CA GLY A 74 23.63 0.67 11.51
C GLY A 74 22.30 0.39 12.19
N THR A 75 22.33 -0.50 13.17
CA THR A 75 21.15 -0.98 13.89
C THR A 75 21.11 -0.37 15.29
N TYR A 76 20.19 0.58 15.45
CA TYR A 76 20.05 1.45 16.63
C TYR A 76 19.02 0.93 17.63
N VAL A 77 18.13 0.04 17.19
CA VAL A 77 17.07 -0.53 18.04
C VAL A 77 17.01 -2.04 17.87
N LYS A 78 16.88 -2.77 18.97
CA LYS A 78 16.65 -4.23 18.99
C LYS A 78 15.44 -4.57 19.87
N SER A 79 15.04 -5.83 19.93
CA SER A 79 14.14 -6.32 20.97
C SER A 79 14.88 -6.44 22.30
N SER A 80 14.17 -6.30 23.42
CA SER A 80 14.71 -6.68 24.74
C SER A 80 15.05 -8.18 24.87
N GLU A 81 14.50 -9.02 23.98
CA GLU A 81 14.82 -10.45 23.89
C GLU A 81 16.13 -10.75 23.14
N GLU A 82 16.69 -9.77 22.42
CA GLU A 82 17.96 -9.90 21.69
C GLU A 82 19.11 -9.38 22.55
N SER A 83 20.28 -10.02 22.48
CA SER A 83 21.52 -9.43 23.00
C SER A 83 22.12 -8.47 21.97
N HIS A 84 23.02 -7.57 22.41
CA HIS A 84 23.77 -6.75 21.45
C HIS A 84 24.63 -7.58 20.49
N ALA A 85 25.11 -8.75 20.93
CA ALA A 85 25.91 -9.64 20.11
C ALA A 85 25.12 -10.26 18.95
N ASP A 86 23.82 -10.55 19.17
CA ASP A 86 22.94 -11.13 18.14
C ASP A 86 22.71 -10.18 16.96
N VAL A 87 22.74 -8.87 17.22
CA VAL A 87 22.53 -7.83 16.20
C VAL A 87 23.70 -7.73 15.21
N GLY A 88 24.92 -8.06 15.65
CA GLY A 88 26.11 -8.04 14.79
C GLY A 88 26.70 -6.66 14.47
N ASP A 89 26.15 -5.57 15.01
CA ASP A 89 26.63 -4.19 14.78
C ASP A 89 27.33 -3.58 16.02
N LYS A 90 28.59 -3.96 16.22
CA LYS A 90 29.39 -3.51 17.37
C LYS A 90 29.56 -2.00 17.46
N ALA A 91 29.48 -1.28 16.35
CA ALA A 91 29.70 0.17 16.33
C ALA A 91 28.59 0.93 17.06
N ASN A 92 27.39 0.35 17.13
CA ASN A 92 26.22 0.96 17.77
C ASN A 92 25.85 0.32 19.12
N ASP A 93 26.57 -0.71 19.60
CA ASP A 93 26.26 -1.39 20.86
C ASP A 93 26.09 -0.42 22.05
N ALA A 94 26.99 0.55 22.17
CA ALA A 94 27.00 1.49 23.30
C ALA A 94 25.86 2.53 23.28
N LEU A 95 25.16 2.68 22.14
CA LEU A 95 24.04 3.62 22.00
C LEU A 95 22.70 2.95 21.74
N ARG A 96 22.69 1.66 21.37
CA ARG A 96 21.49 0.91 20.99
C ARG A 96 20.50 0.85 22.16
N VAL A 97 19.22 0.90 21.83
CA VAL A 97 18.09 0.81 22.78
C VAL A 97 17.18 -0.36 22.41
N ASP A 98 16.29 -0.71 23.32
CA ASP A 98 15.23 -1.69 23.06
C ASP A 98 13.99 -1.00 22.44
N GLY A 99 13.21 -1.76 21.67
CA GLY A 99 12.00 -1.25 21.01
C GLY A 99 10.97 -0.75 22.01
N ASN A 100 10.90 -1.37 23.19
CA ASN A 100 10.04 -0.94 24.29
C ASN A 100 10.52 0.35 25.00
N GLU A 101 11.76 0.80 24.78
CA GLU A 101 12.30 2.05 25.33
C GLU A 101 12.00 3.27 24.44
N LEU A 102 11.58 3.04 23.19
CA LEU A 102 11.23 4.12 22.28
C LEU A 102 9.96 4.83 22.76
N ARG A 103 10.07 6.16 22.86
CA ARG A 103 8.96 7.06 23.25
C ARG A 103 8.39 7.84 22.08
N CYS A 104 8.89 7.58 20.86
CA CYS A 104 8.35 8.18 19.66
C CYS A 104 7.03 7.52 19.24
N LYS A 105 6.18 8.24 18.51
CA LYS A 105 4.93 7.66 17.98
C LYS A 105 5.18 6.85 16.71
N VAL A 106 6.07 7.33 15.85
CA VAL A 106 6.37 6.74 14.55
C VAL A 106 7.88 6.61 14.37
N VAL A 107 8.32 5.49 13.81
CA VAL A 107 9.67 5.34 13.25
C VAL A 107 9.54 5.22 11.73
N GLY A 108 10.37 5.97 11.00
CA GLY A 108 10.55 5.83 9.56
C GLY A 108 11.99 5.45 9.25
N GLU A 109 12.20 4.38 8.49
CA GLU A 109 13.53 3.90 8.14
C GLU A 109 13.90 4.25 6.70
N GLY A 110 14.62 5.37 6.53
CA GLY A 110 15.21 5.75 5.24
C GLY A 110 16.50 4.98 4.91
N GLY A 111 17.18 4.42 5.91
CA GLY A 111 18.30 3.49 5.75
C GLY A 111 17.87 2.02 5.84
N ASN A 112 18.81 1.09 5.66
CA ASN A 112 18.58 -0.33 5.87
C ASN A 112 18.92 -0.75 7.30
N LEU A 113 18.12 -1.64 7.87
CA LEU A 113 18.33 -2.31 9.16
C LEU A 113 18.58 -1.35 10.31
N GLY A 114 17.82 -0.24 10.34
CA GLY A 114 17.83 0.72 11.42
C GLY A 114 17.36 0.12 12.75
N MET A 115 16.45 -0.84 12.65
CA MET A 115 15.95 -1.68 13.73
C MET A 115 16.10 -3.15 13.35
N THR A 116 16.29 -4.04 14.34
CA THR A 116 16.05 -5.47 14.10
C THR A 116 14.56 -5.72 13.87
N GLN A 117 14.21 -6.84 13.22
CA GLN A 117 12.81 -7.17 12.99
C GLN A 117 12.05 -7.36 14.30
N LEU A 118 12.63 -8.05 15.28
CA LEU A 118 12.02 -8.21 16.61
C LEU A 118 11.89 -6.87 17.35
N GLY A 119 12.86 -5.96 17.20
CA GLY A 119 12.76 -4.60 17.75
C GLY A 119 11.60 -3.79 17.16
N ARG A 120 11.32 -3.93 15.86
CA ARG A 120 10.13 -3.32 15.23
C ARG A 120 8.84 -3.89 15.79
N VAL A 121 8.79 -5.22 15.98
CA VAL A 121 7.63 -5.90 16.55
C VAL A 121 7.40 -5.44 17.99
N GLU A 122 8.44 -5.41 18.83
CA GLU A 122 8.36 -4.95 20.22
C GLU A 122 7.86 -3.49 20.30
N PHE A 123 8.42 -2.59 19.50
CA PHE A 123 7.96 -1.20 19.41
C PHE A 123 6.48 -1.11 18.98
N GLY A 124 6.08 -1.90 17.98
CA GLY A 124 4.70 -1.97 17.50
C GLY A 124 3.71 -2.48 18.55
N LEU A 125 4.08 -3.52 19.30
CA LEU A 125 3.26 -4.06 20.39
C LEU A 125 3.15 -3.10 21.58
N ASN A 126 4.13 -2.20 21.74
CA ASN A 126 4.13 -1.14 22.74
C ASN A 126 3.39 0.14 22.29
N GLY A 127 2.66 0.08 21.16
CA GLY A 127 1.83 1.19 20.66
C GLY A 127 2.53 2.14 19.68
N GLY A 128 3.78 1.86 19.31
CA GLY A 128 4.48 2.56 18.24
C GLY A 128 4.00 2.16 16.85
N ALA A 129 4.27 3.00 15.85
CA ALA A 129 4.01 2.68 14.45
C ALA A 129 5.31 2.65 13.65
N THR A 130 5.60 1.51 13.03
CA THR A 130 6.73 1.34 12.11
C THR A 130 6.35 0.35 11.03
N ASN A 131 6.81 0.59 9.80
CA ASN A 131 6.90 -0.46 8.80
C ASN A 131 8.25 -1.18 8.97
N THR A 132 8.58 -2.04 8.02
CA THR A 132 9.96 -2.46 7.78
C THR A 132 10.68 -1.48 6.85
N ASP A 133 12.00 -1.45 6.93
CA ASP A 133 12.87 -0.63 6.08
C ASP A 133 12.58 -0.78 4.58
N PHE A 134 12.39 -2.00 4.08
CA PHE A 134 12.08 -2.26 2.68
C PHE A 134 10.72 -1.73 2.22
N ILE A 135 9.88 -1.23 3.13
CA ILE A 135 8.69 -0.45 2.79
C ILE A 135 9.03 1.05 2.78
N ASP A 136 9.73 1.54 3.79
CA ASP A 136 9.98 2.97 4.01
C ASP A 136 11.04 3.54 3.06
N ASN A 137 12.02 2.72 2.63
CA ASN A 137 13.13 3.13 1.75
C ASN A 137 13.00 2.62 0.31
N ALA A 138 11.83 2.08 -0.06
CA ALA A 138 11.62 1.42 -1.35
C ALA A 138 11.75 2.33 -2.58
N GLY A 139 11.66 3.66 -2.41
CA GLY A 139 11.68 4.62 -3.52
C GLY A 139 12.91 4.53 -4.43
N GLY A 140 14.09 4.17 -3.89
CA GLY A 140 15.29 3.99 -4.71
C GLY A 140 15.21 2.78 -5.64
N VAL A 141 14.70 1.66 -5.14
CA VAL A 141 14.52 0.41 -5.92
C VAL A 141 13.42 0.60 -6.96
N ASP A 142 12.30 1.22 -6.57
CA ASP A 142 11.16 1.51 -7.44
C ASP A 142 11.55 2.42 -8.61
N CYS A 143 12.33 3.48 -8.35
CA CYS A 143 12.87 4.36 -9.39
C CYS A 143 13.74 3.57 -10.39
N SER A 144 14.60 2.69 -9.88
CA SER A 144 15.46 1.83 -10.71
C SER A 144 14.64 0.87 -11.58
N ASP A 145 13.56 0.29 -11.07
CA ASP A 145 12.68 -0.60 -11.85
C ASP A 145 12.04 0.15 -13.03
N HIS A 146 11.45 1.32 -12.77
CA HIS A 146 10.92 2.18 -13.83
C HIS A 146 11.99 2.56 -14.86
N GLU A 147 13.17 2.99 -14.42
CA GLU A 147 14.26 3.39 -15.31
C GLU A 147 14.73 2.22 -16.20
N VAL A 148 14.88 1.02 -15.65
CA VAL A 148 15.28 -0.18 -16.40
C VAL A 148 14.23 -0.55 -17.43
N ASN A 149 12.95 -0.58 -17.06
CA ASN A 149 11.85 -0.90 -17.98
C ASN A 149 11.77 0.12 -19.13
N ILE A 150 11.89 1.41 -18.85
CA ILE A 150 11.93 2.47 -19.86
C ILE A 150 13.14 2.29 -20.80
N LYS A 151 14.32 1.99 -20.26
CA LYS A 151 15.53 1.77 -21.07
C LYS A 151 15.38 0.58 -21.99
N ILE A 152 14.80 -0.53 -21.53
CA ILE A 152 14.55 -1.72 -22.36
C ILE A 152 13.63 -1.34 -23.53
N LEU A 153 12.49 -0.68 -23.25
CA LEU A 153 11.56 -0.19 -24.27
C LEU A 153 12.25 0.70 -25.32
N LEU A 154 12.94 1.75 -24.88
CA LEU A 154 13.53 2.72 -25.79
C LEU A 154 14.77 2.19 -26.53
N ASN A 155 15.47 1.19 -25.97
CA ASN A 155 16.56 0.50 -26.66
C ASN A 155 16.06 -0.18 -27.94
N GLU A 156 14.88 -0.83 -27.89
CA GLU A 156 14.29 -1.50 -29.05
C GLU A 156 13.92 -0.50 -30.15
N VAL A 157 13.35 0.66 -29.78
CA VAL A 157 13.04 1.75 -30.71
C VAL A 157 14.31 2.30 -31.37
N VAL A 158 15.40 2.45 -30.61
CA VAL A 158 16.69 2.88 -31.16
C VAL A 158 17.27 1.83 -32.11
N GLN A 159 17.16 0.54 -31.77
CA GLN A 159 17.63 -0.55 -32.63
C GLN A 159 16.82 -0.66 -33.93
N ALA A 160 15.53 -0.36 -33.90
CA ALA A 160 14.67 -0.28 -35.09
C ALA A 160 15.01 0.91 -36.01
N GLY A 161 15.77 1.90 -35.52
CA GLY A 161 16.18 3.09 -36.27
C GLY A 161 15.22 4.28 -36.15
N ASP A 162 14.13 4.14 -35.39
CA ASP A 162 13.11 5.19 -35.22
C ASP A 162 13.52 6.29 -34.22
N MET A 163 14.64 6.09 -33.50
CA MET A 163 15.18 7.05 -32.54
C MET A 163 16.71 6.96 -32.47
N THR A 164 17.39 8.10 -32.28
CA THR A 164 18.83 8.14 -31.98
C THR A 164 19.12 8.04 -30.48
N GLY A 165 20.33 7.59 -30.11
CA GLY A 165 20.75 7.56 -28.71
C GLY A 165 20.71 8.93 -28.00
N LYS A 166 20.97 10.03 -28.73
CA LYS A 166 20.87 11.39 -28.18
C LYS A 166 19.44 11.77 -27.85
N GLN A 167 18.49 11.47 -28.75
CA GLN A 167 17.06 11.72 -28.52
C GLN A 167 16.54 10.90 -27.34
N ARG A 168 16.99 9.65 -27.20
CA ARG A 168 16.64 8.79 -26.05
C ARG A 168 17.08 9.42 -24.73
N ASN A 169 18.33 9.87 -24.62
CA ASN A 169 18.84 10.42 -23.37
C ASN A 169 18.10 11.71 -22.98
N GLN A 170 17.78 12.57 -23.95
CA GLN A 170 16.95 13.75 -23.71
C GLN A 170 15.54 13.38 -23.25
N LEU A 171 14.95 12.32 -23.83
CA LEU A 171 13.64 11.83 -23.41
C LEU A 171 13.68 11.28 -21.97
N LEU A 172 14.68 10.47 -21.63
CA LEU A 172 14.88 9.95 -20.27
C LEU A 172 14.96 11.07 -19.23
N GLU A 173 15.77 12.10 -19.50
CA GLU A 173 15.90 13.26 -18.62
C GLU A 173 14.59 14.04 -18.49
N SER A 174 13.82 14.18 -19.58
CA SER A 174 12.54 14.90 -19.53
C SER A 174 11.45 14.22 -18.70
N MET A 175 11.61 12.92 -18.37
CA MET A 175 10.61 12.13 -17.63
C MET A 175 10.86 12.06 -16.12
N THR A 176 11.86 12.78 -15.58
CA THR A 176 12.21 12.71 -14.16
C THR A 176 11.01 12.92 -13.23
N ASP A 177 10.18 13.94 -13.49
CA ASP A 177 9.01 14.22 -12.65
C ASP A 177 7.91 13.15 -12.80
N GLU A 178 7.68 12.65 -14.02
CA GLU A 178 6.70 11.59 -14.27
C GLU A 178 7.09 10.29 -13.54
N VAL A 179 8.36 9.90 -13.59
CA VAL A 179 8.89 8.74 -12.84
C VAL A 179 8.78 8.99 -11.34
N GLY A 180 9.11 10.20 -10.87
CA GLY A 180 8.94 10.59 -9.48
C GLY A 180 7.50 10.42 -8.99
N HIS A 181 6.52 10.80 -9.80
CA HIS A 181 5.10 10.61 -9.47
C HIS A 181 4.67 9.13 -9.43
N LEU A 182 5.19 8.29 -10.34
CA LEU A 182 4.93 6.85 -10.30
C LEU A 182 5.46 6.22 -9.02
N VAL A 183 6.71 6.53 -8.67
CA VAL A 183 7.36 6.04 -7.44
C VAL A 183 6.59 6.48 -6.20
N LEU A 184 6.25 7.77 -6.09
CA LEU A 184 5.45 8.27 -4.97
C LEU A 184 4.08 7.60 -4.88
N GLY A 185 3.42 7.38 -6.02
CA GLY A 185 2.14 6.70 -6.09
C GLY A 185 2.20 5.24 -5.62
N ASN A 186 3.24 4.50 -6.00
CA ASN A 186 3.45 3.11 -5.55
C ASN A 186 3.66 3.04 -4.03
N ASN A 187 4.54 3.88 -3.50
CA ASN A 187 4.86 3.92 -2.07
C ASN A 187 3.68 4.38 -1.22
N TYR A 188 2.92 5.36 -1.69
CA TYR A 188 1.69 5.83 -1.03
C TYR A 188 0.65 4.71 -0.92
N LYS A 189 0.35 4.00 -2.02
CA LYS A 189 -0.63 2.90 -2.02
C LYS A 189 -0.20 1.73 -1.13
N GLN A 190 1.09 1.40 -1.11
CA GLN A 190 1.61 0.31 -0.28
C GLN A 190 1.48 0.62 1.22
N THR A 191 1.85 1.83 1.63
CA THR A 191 1.71 2.26 3.03
C THR A 191 0.25 2.42 3.46
N GLN A 192 -0.63 2.86 2.55
CA GLN A 192 -2.09 2.88 2.74
C GLN A 192 -2.65 1.47 2.96
N ALA A 193 -2.26 0.49 2.14
CA ALA A 193 -2.68 -0.90 2.29
C ALA A 193 -2.30 -1.48 3.66
N LEU A 194 -1.10 -1.14 4.15
CA LEU A 194 -0.66 -1.51 5.50
C LEU A 194 -1.46 -0.82 6.61
N SER A 195 -1.90 0.42 6.42
CA SER A 195 -2.78 1.12 7.37
C SER A 195 -4.14 0.44 7.47
N LEU A 196 -4.73 0.06 6.33
CA LEU A 196 -5.97 -0.71 6.29
C LEU A 196 -5.81 -2.09 6.95
N ALA A 197 -4.69 -2.77 6.70
CA ALA A 197 -4.38 -4.07 7.30
C ALA A 197 -4.20 -3.98 8.82
N ALA A 198 -3.45 -2.97 9.30
CA ALA A 198 -3.17 -2.74 10.71
C ALA A 198 -4.44 -2.42 11.51
N ARG A 199 -5.33 -1.59 10.96
CA ARG A 199 -6.60 -1.20 11.60
C ARG A 199 -7.47 -2.39 11.96
N ARG A 200 -7.43 -3.47 11.17
CA ARG A 200 -8.21 -4.70 11.37
C ARG A 200 -7.33 -5.89 11.74
N ALA A 201 -6.10 -5.67 12.21
CA ALA A 201 -5.13 -6.73 12.41
C ALA A 201 -5.61 -7.81 13.40
N TYR A 202 -6.21 -7.37 14.51
CA TYR A 202 -6.79 -8.26 15.51
C TYR A 202 -8.01 -9.01 14.96
N GLU A 203 -8.98 -8.31 14.36
CA GLU A 203 -10.20 -8.91 13.76
C GLU A 203 -9.87 -9.99 12.72
N ARG A 204 -8.75 -9.82 12.00
CA ARG A 204 -8.34 -10.65 10.87
C ARG A 204 -7.17 -11.58 11.17
N ILE A 205 -6.75 -11.72 12.43
CA ILE A 205 -5.58 -12.54 12.77
C ILE A 205 -5.71 -14.00 12.30
N ALA A 206 -6.91 -14.56 12.32
CA ALA A 206 -7.19 -15.89 11.79
C ALA A 206 -7.06 -15.98 10.25
N GLU A 207 -7.21 -14.87 9.53
CA GLU A 207 -6.94 -14.80 8.09
C GLU A 207 -5.43 -14.81 7.82
N TYR A 208 -4.64 -14.03 8.59
CA TYR A 208 -3.19 -14.00 8.45
C TYR A 208 -2.54 -15.33 8.86
N LYS A 209 -2.99 -15.95 9.94
CA LYS A 209 -2.55 -17.30 10.36
C LYS A 209 -2.75 -18.33 9.24
N ARG A 210 -3.91 -18.34 8.59
CA ARG A 210 -4.18 -19.24 7.46
C ARG A 210 -3.28 -18.98 6.27
N LEU A 211 -3.04 -17.71 5.93
CA LEU A 211 -2.11 -17.34 4.87
C LEU A 211 -0.69 -17.83 5.17
N MET A 212 -0.19 -17.60 6.39
CA MET A 212 1.15 -18.07 6.77
C MET A 212 1.26 -19.61 6.70
N ASN A 213 0.27 -20.33 7.22
CA ASN A 213 0.21 -21.80 7.14
C ASN A 213 0.21 -22.30 5.68
N ASP A 214 -0.56 -21.66 4.79
CA ASP A 214 -0.60 -22.01 3.37
C ASP A 214 0.74 -21.76 2.66
N LEU A 215 1.39 -20.63 2.95
CA LEU A 215 2.70 -20.30 2.37
C LEU A 215 3.79 -21.26 2.86
N GLU A 216 3.81 -21.60 4.16
CA GLU A 216 4.75 -22.58 4.73
C GLU A 216 4.53 -23.98 4.17
N ALA A 217 3.27 -24.43 4.06
CA ALA A 217 2.96 -25.74 3.50
C ALA A 217 3.40 -25.88 2.03
N ARG A 218 3.49 -24.78 1.30
CA ARG A 218 4.01 -24.71 -0.07
C ARG A 218 5.51 -24.43 -0.15
N GLY A 219 6.20 -24.33 0.99
CA GLY A 219 7.64 -24.03 1.06
C GLY A 219 8.01 -22.61 0.63
N LYS A 220 7.05 -21.68 0.62
CA LYS A 220 7.25 -20.28 0.21
C LYS A 220 7.59 -19.35 1.36
N LEU A 221 7.29 -19.73 2.60
CA LEU A 221 7.55 -18.94 3.80
C LEU A 221 8.27 -19.79 4.84
N ASP A 222 9.22 -19.19 5.53
CA ASP A 222 9.79 -19.69 6.78
C ASP A 222 9.60 -18.60 7.84
N ARG A 223 8.68 -18.81 8.78
CA ARG A 223 8.38 -17.80 9.81
C ARG A 223 9.55 -17.52 10.73
N ALA A 224 10.42 -18.49 11.00
CA ALA A 224 11.54 -18.30 11.89
C ALA A 224 12.58 -17.36 11.26
N ILE A 225 12.82 -17.50 9.95
CA ILE A 225 13.70 -16.61 9.18
C ILE A 225 13.13 -15.19 9.12
N GLU A 226 11.82 -15.07 8.92
CA GLU A 226 11.13 -13.79 8.77
C GLU A 226 10.72 -13.15 10.11
N PHE A 227 11.03 -13.80 11.23
CA PHE A 227 10.63 -13.39 12.58
C PHE A 227 9.11 -13.15 12.73
N LEU A 228 8.31 -13.97 12.05
CA LEU A 228 6.85 -14.01 12.16
C LEU A 228 6.43 -14.94 13.31
N PRO A 229 5.29 -14.68 13.96
CA PRO A 229 4.94 -15.38 15.18
C PRO A 229 4.54 -16.83 14.93
N ALA A 230 5.01 -17.71 15.81
CA ALA A 230 4.58 -19.10 15.90
C ALA A 230 3.12 -19.21 16.37
N GLU A 231 2.56 -20.41 16.30
CA GLU A 231 1.16 -20.68 16.65
C GLU A 231 0.85 -20.33 18.11
N GLU A 232 1.78 -20.63 19.02
CA GLU A 232 1.67 -20.32 20.45
C GLU A 232 1.65 -18.80 20.68
N GLN A 233 2.56 -18.06 20.05
CA GLN A 233 2.63 -16.60 20.15
C GLN A 233 1.38 -15.92 19.58
N ILE A 234 0.82 -16.46 18.49
CA ILE A 234 -0.45 -15.98 17.94
C ILE A 234 -1.58 -16.19 18.97
N ALA A 235 -1.63 -17.35 19.62
CA ALA A 235 -2.66 -17.65 20.62
C ALA A 235 -2.56 -16.70 21.84
N GLU A 236 -1.36 -16.42 22.32
CA GLU A 236 -1.11 -15.46 23.39
C GLU A 236 -1.57 -14.05 23.02
N ARG A 237 -1.23 -13.59 21.80
CA ARG A 237 -1.68 -12.28 21.29
C ARG A 237 -3.20 -12.21 21.18
N VAL A 238 -3.87 -13.26 20.71
CA VAL A 238 -5.34 -13.31 20.66
C VAL A 238 -5.94 -13.18 22.06
N ALA A 239 -5.39 -13.89 23.06
CA ALA A 239 -5.84 -13.77 24.45
C ALA A 239 -5.66 -12.34 24.99
N ALA A 240 -4.61 -11.64 24.57
CA ALA A 240 -4.34 -10.24 24.88
C ALA A 240 -5.10 -9.21 24.01
N LYS A 241 -5.97 -9.67 23.09
CA LYS A 241 -6.67 -8.83 22.10
C LYS A 241 -5.75 -8.05 21.14
N GLN A 242 -4.61 -8.64 20.81
CA GLN A 242 -3.59 -8.07 19.92
C GLN A 242 -3.57 -8.78 18.56
N GLY A 243 -3.28 -8.02 17.51
CA GLY A 243 -3.10 -8.50 16.14
C GLY A 243 -1.63 -8.75 15.80
N LEU A 244 -1.35 -8.94 14.51
CA LEU A 244 0.00 -8.74 13.98
C LEU A 244 0.36 -7.25 14.03
N SER A 245 1.61 -6.95 14.34
CA SER A 245 2.19 -5.62 14.25
C SER A 245 2.29 -5.16 12.80
N ARG A 246 2.47 -3.85 12.59
CA ARG A 246 2.62 -3.27 11.26
C ARG A 246 3.90 -3.75 10.55
N ALA A 247 4.96 -4.05 11.29
CA ALA A 247 6.19 -4.66 10.76
C ALA A 247 5.96 -6.09 10.25
N GLU A 248 5.19 -6.91 10.97
CA GLU A 248 4.84 -8.28 10.52
C GLU A 248 3.90 -8.24 9.30
N LEU A 249 2.96 -7.30 9.28
CA LEU A 249 2.09 -7.08 8.11
C LEU A 249 2.90 -6.62 6.87
N SER A 250 3.98 -5.86 7.08
CA SER A 250 4.91 -5.42 6.02
C SER A 250 5.65 -6.61 5.39
N VAL A 251 5.97 -7.64 6.16
CA VAL A 251 6.49 -8.90 5.63
C VAL A 251 5.41 -9.61 4.82
N LEU A 252 4.22 -9.83 5.40
CA LEU A 252 3.15 -10.61 4.75
C LEU A 252 2.63 -9.98 3.45
N ILE A 253 2.57 -8.65 3.35
CA ILE A 253 2.16 -7.98 2.10
C ILE A 253 3.15 -8.28 0.97
N SER A 254 4.46 -8.30 1.25
CA SER A 254 5.50 -8.64 0.27
C SER A 254 5.36 -10.08 -0.22
N TYR A 255 5.21 -11.03 0.71
CA TYR A 255 4.98 -12.44 0.35
C TYR A 255 3.71 -12.65 -0.47
N SER A 256 2.63 -11.94 -0.14
CA SER A 256 1.38 -12.01 -0.89
C SER A 256 1.52 -11.50 -2.32
N LYS A 257 2.28 -10.40 -2.51
CA LYS A 257 2.58 -9.85 -3.84
C LYS A 257 3.46 -10.77 -4.66
N ILE A 258 4.52 -11.32 -4.06
CA ILE A 258 5.45 -12.25 -4.72
C ILE A 258 4.71 -13.51 -5.16
N ASP A 259 3.96 -14.16 -4.25
CA ASP A 259 3.21 -15.37 -4.55
C ASP A 259 2.18 -15.15 -5.65
N LEU A 260 1.46 -14.02 -5.60
CA LEU A 260 0.49 -13.67 -6.63
C LEU A 260 1.18 -13.39 -7.97
N LYS A 261 2.26 -12.60 -8.00
CA LYS A 261 3.02 -12.30 -9.22
C LYS A 261 3.47 -13.58 -9.91
N GLU A 262 4.07 -14.52 -9.18
CA GLU A 262 4.51 -15.81 -9.72
C GLU A 262 3.34 -16.59 -10.33
N ALA A 263 2.23 -16.69 -9.60
CA ALA A 263 1.05 -17.40 -10.08
C ALA A 263 0.43 -16.74 -11.34
N LEU A 264 0.50 -15.41 -11.46
CA LEU A 264 0.05 -14.70 -12.65
C LEU A 264 1.01 -14.90 -13.83
N LEU A 265 2.31 -14.88 -13.58
CA LEU A 265 3.35 -15.04 -14.59
C LEU A 265 3.30 -16.42 -15.26
N GLU A 266 2.91 -17.46 -14.52
CA GLU A 266 2.72 -18.83 -15.02
C GLU A 266 1.36 -19.04 -15.72
N SER A 267 0.51 -18.01 -15.75
CA SER A 267 -0.84 -18.09 -16.32
C SER A 267 -0.95 -17.42 -17.69
N ARG A 268 -2.18 -17.39 -18.23
CA ARG A 268 -2.54 -16.64 -19.45
C ARG A 268 -2.92 -15.18 -19.19
N VAL A 269 -2.97 -14.73 -17.93
CA VAL A 269 -3.31 -13.35 -17.58
C VAL A 269 -2.44 -12.33 -18.35
N PRO A 270 -1.11 -12.51 -18.47
CA PRO A 270 -0.28 -11.55 -19.18
C PRO A 270 -0.43 -11.56 -20.72
N ASP A 271 -1.10 -12.58 -21.25
CA ASP A 271 -1.37 -12.75 -22.69
C ASP A 271 -2.75 -12.22 -23.10
N ASP A 272 -3.64 -11.98 -22.14
CA ASP A 272 -4.97 -11.42 -22.38
C ASP A 272 -4.87 -9.95 -22.81
N ASP A 273 -5.47 -9.59 -23.95
CA ASP A 273 -5.37 -8.26 -24.54
C ASP A 273 -5.99 -7.14 -23.68
N TYR A 274 -6.96 -7.47 -22.82
CA TYR A 274 -7.56 -6.51 -21.91
C TYR A 274 -6.67 -6.33 -20.68
N LEU A 275 -6.25 -7.42 -20.04
CA LEU A 275 -5.43 -7.39 -18.84
C LEU A 275 -4.02 -6.85 -19.11
N ALA A 276 -3.47 -7.10 -20.30
CA ALA A 276 -2.15 -6.62 -20.69
C ALA A 276 -2.05 -5.08 -20.76
N ARG A 277 -3.18 -4.35 -20.76
CA ARG A 277 -3.20 -2.88 -20.71
C ARG A 277 -2.65 -2.33 -19.41
N ASP A 278 -2.71 -3.09 -18.31
CA ASP A 278 -2.10 -2.71 -17.03
C ASP A 278 -0.58 -2.54 -17.12
N MET A 279 0.05 -3.03 -18.20
CA MET A 279 1.45 -2.69 -18.50
C MET A 279 1.67 -1.18 -18.60
N GLU A 280 0.72 -0.43 -19.16
CA GLU A 280 0.88 1.00 -19.40
C GLU A 280 1.02 1.79 -18.09
N THR A 281 0.51 1.28 -16.96
CA THR A 281 0.64 1.93 -15.64
C THR A 281 2.05 1.85 -15.07
N ALA A 282 2.92 0.99 -15.62
CA ALA A 282 4.32 0.91 -15.25
C ALA A 282 5.20 2.00 -15.91
N PHE A 283 4.66 2.77 -16.86
CA PHE A 283 5.43 3.74 -17.63
C PHE A 283 4.87 5.16 -17.46
N PRO A 284 5.72 6.20 -17.63
CA PRO A 284 5.27 7.57 -17.76
C PRO A 284 4.15 7.72 -18.81
N PRO A 285 3.07 8.47 -18.52
CA PRO A 285 2.00 8.73 -19.48
C PRO A 285 2.50 9.23 -20.84
N SER A 286 3.57 10.04 -20.86
CA SER A 286 4.19 10.52 -22.09
C SER A 286 4.73 9.40 -23.00
N LEU A 287 5.16 8.27 -22.43
CA LEU A 287 5.56 7.08 -23.21
C LEU A 287 4.36 6.26 -23.66
N GLY A 288 3.35 6.08 -22.81
CA GLY A 288 2.14 5.33 -23.15
C GLY A 288 1.47 5.88 -24.43
N ALA A 289 1.38 7.20 -24.54
CA ALA A 289 0.80 7.86 -25.71
C ALA A 289 1.61 7.66 -27.01
N ARG A 290 2.95 7.55 -26.92
CA ARG A 290 3.86 7.57 -28.07
C ARG A 290 4.36 6.18 -28.49
N PHE A 291 4.43 5.25 -27.56
CA PHE A 291 5.10 3.96 -27.73
C PHE A 291 4.22 2.77 -27.35
N SER A 292 2.89 2.92 -27.31
CA SER A 292 1.95 1.84 -26.97
C SER A 292 2.16 0.57 -27.80
N THR A 293 2.43 0.68 -29.10
CA THR A 293 2.75 -0.48 -29.96
C THR A 293 4.05 -1.17 -29.55
N ALA A 294 5.09 -0.40 -29.23
CA ALA A 294 6.36 -0.95 -28.77
C ALA A 294 6.22 -1.60 -27.39
N MET A 295 5.43 -1.02 -26.49
CA MET A 295 5.12 -1.60 -25.18
C MET A 295 4.47 -2.98 -25.30
N ARG A 296 3.56 -3.19 -26.26
CA ARG A 296 2.94 -4.51 -26.51
C ARG A 296 3.94 -5.59 -26.94
N SER A 297 5.10 -5.19 -27.47
CA SER A 297 6.17 -6.10 -27.91
C SER A 297 7.34 -6.15 -26.92
N HIS A 298 7.23 -5.44 -25.79
CA HIS A 298 8.29 -5.32 -24.80
C HIS A 298 8.71 -6.70 -24.28
N ARG A 299 10.03 -6.92 -24.21
CA ARG A 299 10.59 -8.22 -23.80
C ARG A 299 10.16 -8.71 -22.42
N LEU A 300 9.88 -7.79 -21.49
CA LEU A 300 9.38 -8.10 -20.14
C LEU A 300 7.87 -7.86 -19.98
N LYS A 301 7.09 -7.88 -21.08
CA LYS A 301 5.64 -7.64 -21.03
C LYS A 301 4.98 -8.51 -19.96
N ARG A 302 5.29 -9.82 -19.93
CA ARG A 302 4.62 -10.75 -19.03
C ARG A 302 4.90 -10.41 -17.57
N GLU A 303 6.16 -10.16 -17.25
CA GLU A 303 6.63 -9.80 -15.92
C GLU A 303 6.04 -8.48 -15.44
N ILE A 304 5.99 -7.47 -16.31
CA ILE A 304 5.45 -6.15 -15.97
C ILE A 304 3.93 -6.26 -15.71
N VAL A 305 3.17 -6.91 -16.59
CA VAL A 305 1.72 -7.09 -16.41
C VAL A 305 1.42 -7.84 -15.11
N SER A 306 2.12 -8.95 -14.85
CA SER A 306 1.94 -9.72 -13.60
C SER A 306 2.27 -8.88 -12.37
N THR A 307 3.35 -8.10 -12.39
CA THR A 307 3.72 -7.21 -11.28
C THR A 307 2.67 -6.12 -11.07
N GLN A 308 2.22 -5.43 -12.12
CA GLN A 308 1.26 -4.33 -12.01
C GLN A 308 -0.09 -4.81 -11.46
N ILE A 309 -0.62 -5.91 -12.00
CA ILE A 309 -1.88 -6.49 -11.51
C ILE A 309 -1.74 -6.97 -10.06
N ALA A 310 -0.64 -7.66 -9.71
CA ALA A 310 -0.44 -8.15 -8.36
C ALA A 310 -0.34 -7.01 -7.34
N ASN A 311 0.42 -5.96 -7.67
CA ASN A 311 0.55 -4.77 -6.84
C ASN A 311 -0.78 -4.06 -6.66
N ASP A 312 -1.49 -3.78 -7.75
CA ASP A 312 -2.78 -3.08 -7.71
C ASP A 312 -3.82 -3.86 -6.88
N LEU A 313 -3.92 -5.17 -7.11
CA LEU A 313 -4.85 -6.04 -6.41
C LEU A 313 -4.54 -6.10 -4.91
N VAL A 314 -3.30 -6.35 -4.52
CA VAL A 314 -2.95 -6.46 -3.08
C VAL A 314 -3.08 -5.11 -2.39
N ASN A 315 -2.66 -4.01 -3.04
CA ASN A 315 -2.74 -2.68 -2.45
C ASN A 315 -4.20 -2.26 -2.18
N HIS A 316 -5.14 -2.55 -3.09
CA HIS A 316 -6.53 -2.14 -2.93
C HIS A 316 -7.38 -3.16 -2.17
N MET A 317 -7.14 -4.46 -2.31
CA MET A 317 -8.03 -5.50 -1.75
C MET A 317 -7.50 -6.15 -0.47
N GLY A 318 -6.21 -5.99 -0.19
CA GLY A 318 -5.54 -6.45 1.02
C GLY A 318 -4.84 -7.80 0.89
N ILE A 319 -3.92 -8.03 1.84
CA ILE A 319 -2.97 -9.15 1.93
C ILE A 319 -3.63 -10.52 1.69
N THR A 320 -4.76 -10.80 2.36
CA THR A 320 -5.39 -12.13 2.36
C THR A 320 -6.45 -12.33 1.27
N PHE A 321 -6.67 -11.34 0.41
CA PHE A 321 -7.82 -11.34 -0.51
C PHE A 321 -7.84 -12.52 -1.47
N VAL A 322 -6.71 -12.76 -2.16
CA VAL A 322 -6.61 -13.84 -3.15
C VAL A 322 -6.79 -15.21 -2.51
N GLN A 323 -6.07 -15.47 -1.41
CA GLN A 323 -6.13 -16.75 -0.71
C GLN A 323 -7.56 -17.07 -0.26
N ARG A 324 -8.26 -16.09 0.32
CA ARG A 324 -9.65 -16.28 0.77
C ARG A 324 -10.62 -16.57 -0.38
N LEU A 325 -10.43 -15.94 -1.54
CA LEU A 325 -11.27 -16.23 -2.70
C LEU A 325 -10.96 -17.61 -3.28
N LYS A 326 -9.68 -18.01 -3.37
CA LYS A 326 -9.29 -19.37 -3.74
C LYS A 326 -9.98 -20.41 -2.84
N GLU A 327 -9.86 -20.27 -1.53
CA GLU A 327 -10.46 -21.19 -0.56
C GLU A 327 -12.00 -21.25 -0.66
N SER A 328 -12.66 -20.09 -0.81
CA SER A 328 -14.14 -20.02 -0.79
C SER A 328 -14.82 -20.28 -2.14
N THR A 329 -14.07 -20.34 -3.25
CA THR A 329 -14.61 -20.54 -4.60
C THR A 329 -13.97 -21.72 -5.35
N GLY A 330 -12.80 -22.18 -4.93
CA GLY A 330 -12.01 -23.18 -5.65
C GLY A 330 -11.35 -22.67 -6.93
N MET A 331 -11.39 -21.36 -7.19
CA MET A 331 -10.83 -20.75 -8.41
C MET A 331 -9.33 -20.46 -8.24
N SER A 332 -8.61 -20.37 -9.38
CA SER A 332 -7.18 -20.07 -9.40
C SER A 332 -6.88 -18.59 -9.09
N ALA A 333 -5.64 -18.27 -8.72
CA ALA A 333 -5.20 -16.89 -8.53
C ALA A 333 -5.38 -16.04 -9.80
N ALA A 334 -5.14 -16.63 -10.97
CA ALA A 334 -5.37 -15.99 -12.27
C ALA A 334 -6.84 -15.60 -12.49
N ALA A 335 -7.78 -16.51 -12.16
CA ALA A 335 -9.20 -16.20 -12.26
C ALA A 335 -9.63 -15.11 -11.26
N VAL A 336 -9.09 -15.13 -10.03
CA VAL A 336 -9.33 -14.08 -9.03
C VAL A 336 -8.83 -12.73 -9.54
N ALA A 337 -7.63 -12.67 -10.12
CA ALA A 337 -7.07 -11.45 -10.67
C ALA A 337 -7.89 -10.91 -11.85
N GLY A 338 -8.27 -11.77 -12.81
CA GLY A 338 -9.13 -11.37 -13.92
C GLY A 338 -10.49 -10.83 -13.45
N ALA A 339 -11.12 -11.51 -12.49
CA ALA A 339 -12.40 -11.07 -11.93
C ALA A 339 -12.26 -9.75 -11.15
N TYR A 340 -11.15 -9.56 -10.44
CA TYR A 340 -10.83 -8.30 -9.78
C TYR A 340 -10.66 -7.16 -10.80
N VAL A 341 -9.93 -7.37 -11.89
CA VAL A 341 -9.73 -6.33 -12.93
C VAL A 341 -11.05 -5.91 -13.56
N ILE A 342 -11.95 -6.86 -13.86
CA ILE A 342 -13.31 -6.55 -14.32
C ILE A 342 -14.01 -5.64 -13.31
N VAL A 343 -14.02 -6.03 -12.04
CA VAL A 343 -14.70 -5.29 -10.97
C VAL A 343 -14.09 -3.91 -10.74
N ARG A 344 -12.76 -3.82 -10.75
CA ARG A 344 -11.99 -2.57 -10.65
C ARG A 344 -12.44 -1.58 -11.71
N ASP A 345 -12.58 -2.05 -12.95
CA ASP A 345 -12.84 -1.19 -14.09
C ASP A 345 -14.32 -0.81 -14.22
N ILE A 346 -15.25 -1.76 -14.05
CA ILE A 346 -16.70 -1.46 -14.15
C ILE A 346 -17.21 -0.55 -13.03
N PHE A 347 -16.60 -0.60 -11.83
CA PHE A 347 -16.94 0.29 -10.71
C PHE A 347 -16.04 1.52 -10.63
N HIS A 348 -15.07 1.65 -11.54
CA HIS A 348 -14.06 2.72 -11.52
C HIS A 348 -13.37 2.87 -10.15
N LEU A 349 -13.02 1.76 -9.50
CA LEU A 349 -12.43 1.78 -8.16
C LEU A 349 -11.20 2.71 -8.05
N PRO A 350 -10.25 2.73 -9.01
CA PRO A 350 -9.09 3.63 -8.93
C PRO A 350 -9.47 5.11 -8.91
N HIS A 351 -10.58 5.49 -9.56
CA HIS A 351 -11.07 6.87 -9.50
C HIS A 351 -11.53 7.20 -8.08
N TRP A 352 -12.33 6.34 -7.46
CA TRP A 352 -12.88 6.57 -6.13
C TRP A 352 -11.84 6.52 -5.02
N PHE A 353 -10.85 5.62 -5.11
CA PHE A 353 -9.69 5.65 -4.22
C PHE A 353 -8.99 7.02 -4.29
N ARG A 354 -8.68 7.53 -5.49
CA ARG A 354 -8.08 8.86 -5.65
C ARG A 354 -8.93 9.99 -5.08
N GLN A 355 -10.26 9.90 -5.16
CA GLN A 355 -11.14 10.89 -4.53
C GLN A 355 -11.02 10.86 -2.99
N ILE A 356 -10.87 9.69 -2.39
CA ILE A 356 -10.66 9.55 -0.94
C ILE A 356 -9.26 10.05 -0.55
N GLU A 357 -8.23 9.72 -1.33
CA GLU A 357 -6.84 10.18 -1.12
C GLU A 357 -6.72 11.70 -1.21
N ALA A 358 -7.49 12.35 -2.10
CA ALA A 358 -7.56 13.80 -2.19
C ALA A 358 -8.18 14.49 -0.95
N LEU A 359 -8.68 13.71 0.03
CA LEU A 359 -9.15 14.20 1.33
C LEU A 359 -8.06 14.25 2.40
N ASP A 360 -6.80 13.95 2.05
CA ASP A 360 -5.68 14.06 2.97
C ASP A 360 -5.65 15.46 3.62
N TYR A 361 -5.56 15.48 4.95
CA TYR A 361 -5.62 16.68 5.80
C TYR A 361 -6.92 17.50 5.73
N LYS A 362 -7.96 17.00 5.06
CA LYS A 362 -9.30 17.64 4.97
C LYS A 362 -10.34 16.96 5.86
N VAL A 363 -10.26 15.64 6.00
CA VAL A 363 -11.07 14.85 6.94
C VAL A 363 -10.17 14.02 7.84
N SER A 364 -10.72 13.38 8.87
CA SER A 364 -9.91 12.50 9.72
C SER A 364 -9.47 11.25 8.96
N ALA A 365 -8.28 10.73 9.29
CA ALA A 365 -7.77 9.50 8.70
C ALA A 365 -8.72 8.31 8.92
N GLU A 366 -9.42 8.27 10.06
CA GLU A 366 -10.43 7.23 10.34
C GLU A 366 -11.59 7.24 9.35
N ILE A 367 -12.04 8.43 8.92
CA ILE A 367 -13.08 8.55 7.89
C ILE A 367 -12.54 8.06 6.55
N GLN A 368 -11.33 8.48 6.12
CA GLN A 368 -10.73 8.00 4.87
C GLN A 368 -10.60 6.46 4.85
N LEU A 369 -10.07 5.86 5.93
CA LEU A 369 -9.93 4.41 6.05
C LEU A 369 -11.29 3.70 6.06
N ALA A 370 -12.33 4.30 6.65
CA ALA A 370 -13.68 3.77 6.60
C ALA A 370 -14.26 3.80 5.18
N LEU A 371 -14.05 4.87 4.41
CA LEU A 371 -14.50 4.97 3.02
C LEU A 371 -13.79 3.92 2.14
N MET A 372 -12.47 3.73 2.32
CA MET A 372 -11.71 2.70 1.60
C MET A 372 -12.22 1.30 1.93
N ASP A 373 -12.53 1.00 3.19
CA ASP A 373 -13.09 -0.28 3.61
C ASP A 373 -14.43 -0.61 2.90
N GLU A 374 -15.26 0.40 2.62
CA GLU A 374 -16.49 0.24 1.84
C GLU A 374 -16.22 -0.11 0.38
N LEU A 375 -15.25 0.54 -0.26
CA LEU A 375 -14.81 0.17 -1.62
C LEU A 375 -14.26 -1.24 -1.66
N MET A 376 -13.46 -1.63 -0.66
CA MET A 376 -12.98 -3.00 -0.52
C MET A 376 -14.14 -3.99 -0.33
N ARG A 377 -15.20 -3.63 0.41
CA ARG A 377 -16.39 -4.49 0.55
C ARG A 377 -17.10 -4.68 -0.79
N LEU A 378 -17.31 -3.62 -1.55
CA LEU A 378 -17.86 -3.66 -2.91
C LEU A 378 -17.02 -4.58 -3.80
N GLY A 379 -15.72 -4.32 -3.89
CA GLY A 379 -14.77 -5.08 -4.69
C GLY A 379 -14.80 -6.58 -4.33
N ARG A 380 -14.80 -6.92 -3.02
CA ARG A 380 -14.85 -8.31 -2.55
C ARG A 380 -16.13 -9.02 -2.98
N ARG A 381 -17.30 -8.38 -2.81
CA ARG A 381 -18.61 -8.99 -3.13
C ARG A 381 -18.77 -9.18 -4.64
N ALA A 382 -18.45 -8.14 -5.42
CA ALA A 382 -18.53 -8.18 -6.87
C ALA A 382 -17.54 -9.20 -7.47
N THR A 383 -16.31 -9.26 -6.98
CA THR A 383 -15.31 -10.24 -7.49
C THR A 383 -15.79 -11.66 -7.23
N ARG A 384 -16.32 -11.93 -6.02
CA ARG A 384 -16.91 -13.25 -5.70
C ARG A 384 -18.11 -13.58 -6.59
N TRP A 385 -18.94 -12.59 -6.94
CA TRP A 385 -20.07 -12.79 -7.85
C TRP A 385 -19.57 -13.22 -9.23
N PHE A 386 -18.62 -12.51 -9.83
CA PHE A 386 -18.05 -12.90 -11.14
C PHE A 386 -17.45 -14.31 -11.12
N LEU A 387 -16.71 -14.66 -10.07
CA LEU A 387 -16.11 -16.00 -9.92
C LEU A 387 -17.16 -17.12 -9.82
N ARG A 388 -18.37 -16.83 -9.33
CA ARG A 388 -19.45 -17.80 -9.18
C ARG A 388 -20.36 -17.85 -10.40
N SER A 389 -20.79 -16.70 -10.89
CA SER A 389 -21.77 -16.59 -11.98
C SER A 389 -21.17 -16.89 -13.35
N ARG A 390 -19.89 -16.54 -13.57
CA ARG A 390 -19.22 -16.72 -14.88
C ARG A 390 -18.10 -17.76 -14.82
N ARG A 391 -18.32 -18.86 -14.10
CA ARG A 391 -17.32 -19.92 -13.96
C ARG A 391 -16.95 -20.49 -15.33
N ASN A 392 -15.67 -20.37 -15.72
CA ASN A 392 -15.10 -20.75 -17.03
C ASN A 392 -15.50 -19.88 -18.24
N GLU A 393 -16.32 -18.85 -18.03
CA GLU A 393 -16.72 -17.91 -19.09
C GLU A 393 -16.14 -16.51 -18.89
N LEU A 394 -15.38 -16.28 -17.82
CA LEU A 394 -14.80 -14.99 -17.49
C LEU A 394 -13.96 -14.44 -18.65
N ASP A 395 -14.32 -13.26 -19.13
CA ASP A 395 -13.61 -12.55 -20.21
C ASP A 395 -13.61 -11.06 -19.87
N ALA A 396 -12.42 -10.52 -19.58
CA ALA A 396 -12.33 -9.17 -19.04
C ALA A 396 -12.81 -8.10 -20.03
N GLY A 397 -12.47 -8.23 -21.31
CA GLY A 397 -12.88 -7.28 -22.34
C GLY A 397 -14.39 -7.28 -22.57
N ARG A 398 -14.96 -8.47 -22.73
CA ARG A 398 -16.41 -8.64 -22.94
C ARG A 398 -17.21 -8.23 -21.71
N ASP A 399 -16.80 -8.68 -20.53
CA ASP A 399 -17.55 -8.45 -19.29
C ASP A 399 -17.52 -6.97 -18.90
N VAL A 400 -16.39 -6.27 -19.07
CA VAL A 400 -16.34 -4.82 -18.84
C VAL A 400 -17.20 -4.06 -19.85
N ALA A 401 -17.12 -4.41 -21.14
CA ALA A 401 -17.92 -3.76 -22.18
C ALA A 401 -19.43 -3.96 -21.97
N HIS A 402 -19.83 -5.09 -21.39
CA HIS A 402 -21.22 -5.39 -21.08
C HIS A 402 -21.70 -4.68 -19.79
N PHE A 403 -21.07 -4.96 -18.64
CA PHE A 403 -21.57 -4.48 -17.36
C PHE A 403 -21.29 -3.00 -17.10
N GLY A 404 -20.17 -2.45 -17.60
CA GLY A 404 -19.74 -1.07 -17.32
C GLY A 404 -20.79 -0.02 -17.68
N PRO A 405 -21.28 0.05 -18.94
CA PRO A 405 -22.29 1.03 -19.34
C PRO A 405 -23.61 0.90 -18.56
N HIS A 406 -24.05 -0.33 -18.28
CA HIS A 406 -25.29 -0.58 -17.54
C HIS A 406 -25.17 -0.17 -16.07
N LEU A 407 -24.03 -0.45 -15.43
CA LEU A 407 -23.75 -0.01 -14.07
C LEU A 407 -23.68 1.52 -13.97
N ALA A 408 -23.05 2.19 -14.94
CA ALA A 408 -23.01 3.64 -14.97
C ALA A 408 -24.42 4.26 -15.08
N ALA A 409 -25.27 3.68 -15.95
CA ALA A 409 -26.64 4.15 -16.14
C ALA A 409 -27.54 3.94 -14.90
N LEU A 410 -27.41 2.80 -14.22
CA LEU A 410 -28.19 2.47 -13.03
C LEU A 410 -27.65 3.11 -11.75
N GLY A 411 -26.33 3.16 -11.59
CA GLY A 411 -25.67 3.67 -10.38
C GLY A 411 -25.94 5.17 -10.13
N LEU A 412 -26.08 5.97 -11.19
CA LEU A 412 -26.46 7.39 -11.08
C LEU A 412 -27.88 7.59 -10.56
N LYS A 413 -28.75 6.58 -10.70
CA LYS A 413 -30.16 6.61 -10.31
C LYS A 413 -30.44 5.81 -9.05
N LEU A 414 -29.41 5.46 -8.27
CA LEU A 414 -29.59 4.56 -7.12
C LEU A 414 -30.60 5.12 -6.10
N ASP A 415 -30.65 6.44 -5.92
CA ASP A 415 -31.65 7.10 -5.08
C ASP A 415 -33.09 6.99 -5.61
N GLU A 416 -33.27 6.95 -6.93
CA GLU A 416 -34.56 6.70 -7.58
C GLU A 416 -34.96 5.21 -7.59
N LEU A 417 -33.96 4.31 -7.59
CA LEU A 417 -34.16 2.85 -7.64
C LEU A 417 -34.48 2.26 -6.26
N LEU A 418 -34.01 2.90 -5.19
CA LEU A 418 -34.36 2.52 -3.82
C LEU A 418 -35.74 3.09 -3.50
N GLU A 419 -36.76 2.24 -3.48
CA GLU A 419 -38.11 2.63 -3.07
C GLU A 419 -38.13 3.15 -1.62
N ASP A 420 -39.15 3.95 -1.29
CA ASP A 420 -39.35 4.45 0.08
C ASP A 420 -39.48 3.28 1.06
N GLY A 421 -38.53 3.16 1.98
CA GLY A 421 -38.46 2.06 2.92
C GLY A 421 -37.11 1.96 3.64
N PRO A 422 -36.92 0.91 4.46
CA PRO A 422 -35.76 0.79 5.35
C PRO A 422 -34.41 0.85 4.62
N THR A 423 -34.34 0.29 3.42
CA THR A 423 -33.12 0.27 2.59
C THR A 423 -32.70 1.69 2.19
N ARG A 424 -33.65 2.51 1.74
CA ARG A 424 -33.40 3.92 1.38
C ARG A 424 -33.03 4.73 2.61
N GLU A 425 -33.69 4.50 3.76
CA GLU A 425 -33.37 5.18 5.03
C GLU A 425 -31.95 4.87 5.52
N ILE A 426 -31.52 3.60 5.45
CA ILE A 426 -30.15 3.20 5.80
C ILE A 426 -29.14 3.90 4.89
N TRP A 427 -29.38 3.89 3.58
CA TRP A 427 -28.52 4.56 2.61
C TRP A 427 -28.43 6.08 2.89
N GLN A 428 -29.58 6.73 3.10
CA GLN A 428 -29.67 8.17 3.36
C GLN A 428 -28.96 8.55 4.66
N THR A 429 -29.10 7.74 5.71
CA THR A 429 -28.42 7.95 7.00
C THR A 429 -26.90 7.87 6.84
N ARG A 430 -26.41 6.87 6.11
CA ARG A 430 -24.97 6.73 5.82
C ARG A 430 -24.44 7.89 4.97
N TYR A 431 -25.20 8.29 3.96
CA TYR A 431 -24.88 9.43 3.12
C TYR A 431 -24.73 10.72 3.94
N GLN A 432 -25.72 11.03 4.79
CA GLN A 432 -25.70 12.21 5.65
C GLN A 432 -24.51 12.18 6.61
N ALA A 433 -24.23 11.04 7.24
CA ALA A 433 -23.09 10.91 8.14
C ALA A 433 -21.74 11.21 7.47
N TYR A 434 -21.56 10.81 6.20
CA TYR A 434 -20.34 11.14 5.45
C TYR A 434 -20.27 12.62 5.07
N VAL A 435 -21.38 13.22 4.63
CA VAL A 435 -21.44 14.65 4.31
C VAL A 435 -21.14 15.51 5.55
N GLU A 436 -21.73 15.17 6.69
CA GLU A 436 -21.46 15.83 7.97
C GLU A 436 -19.99 15.69 8.42
N ALA A 437 -19.34 14.59 8.05
CA ALA A 437 -17.91 14.37 8.27
C ALA A 437 -17.00 15.11 7.27
N GLY A 438 -17.55 15.93 6.37
CA GLY A 438 -16.80 16.74 5.40
C GLY A 438 -16.46 16.02 4.10
N VAL A 439 -17.06 14.85 3.82
CA VAL A 439 -16.87 14.11 2.57
C VAL A 439 -17.70 14.78 1.46
N PRO A 440 -17.13 15.04 0.26
CA PRO A 440 -17.88 15.60 -0.86
C PRO A 440 -19.10 14.74 -1.23
N GLU A 441 -20.23 15.40 -1.53
CA GLU A 441 -21.53 14.74 -1.74
C GLU A 441 -21.48 13.59 -2.75
N LEU A 442 -20.79 13.77 -3.88
CA LEU A 442 -20.68 12.73 -4.90
C LEU A 442 -20.00 11.46 -4.37
N LEU A 443 -18.91 11.63 -3.62
CA LEU A 443 -18.18 10.52 -3.01
C LEU A 443 -19.01 9.89 -1.88
N ALA A 444 -19.63 10.69 -1.01
CA ALA A 444 -20.51 10.23 0.05
C ALA A 444 -21.67 9.38 -0.50
N ARG A 445 -22.31 9.85 -1.59
CA ARG A 445 -23.42 9.17 -2.28
C ARG A 445 -22.99 7.80 -2.79
N MET A 446 -21.85 7.74 -3.48
CA MET A 446 -21.31 6.50 -4.01
C MET A 446 -20.93 5.52 -2.90
N VAL A 447 -20.17 5.97 -1.89
CA VAL A 447 -19.68 5.10 -0.82
C VAL A 447 -20.84 4.54 0.02
N ALA A 448 -21.84 5.38 0.35
CA ALA A 448 -23.06 4.94 1.03
C ALA A 448 -23.82 3.86 0.23
N GLY A 449 -23.76 3.92 -1.10
CA GLY A 449 -24.43 3.00 -2.03
C GLY A 449 -23.72 1.66 -2.26
N THR A 450 -22.47 1.48 -1.84
CA THR A 450 -21.65 0.27 -2.12
C THR A 450 -22.33 -1.07 -1.78
N THR A 451 -23.19 -1.11 -0.75
CA THR A 451 -23.95 -2.30 -0.37
C THR A 451 -25.00 -2.71 -1.39
N HIS A 452 -25.46 -1.79 -2.23
CA HIS A 452 -26.48 -2.01 -3.26
C HIS A 452 -25.87 -2.05 -4.66
N LEU A 453 -24.75 -1.33 -4.88
CA LEU A 453 -24.11 -1.29 -6.20
C LEU A 453 -23.70 -2.69 -6.72
N TYR A 454 -23.29 -3.61 -5.85
CA TYR A 454 -22.96 -4.97 -6.30
C TYR A 454 -24.18 -5.80 -6.71
N THR A 455 -25.39 -5.50 -6.19
CA THR A 455 -26.62 -6.22 -6.55
C THR A 455 -27.12 -5.87 -7.94
N LEU A 456 -26.62 -4.76 -8.51
CA LEU A 456 -26.87 -4.40 -9.91
C LEU A 456 -26.31 -5.44 -10.88
N LEU A 457 -25.28 -6.20 -10.51
CA LEU A 457 -24.70 -7.25 -11.36
C LEU A 457 -25.71 -8.37 -11.72
N PRO A 458 -26.33 -9.07 -10.74
CA PRO A 458 -27.38 -10.04 -11.06
C PRO A 458 -28.65 -9.41 -11.63
N ILE A 459 -28.94 -8.13 -11.36
CA ILE A 459 -30.06 -7.41 -11.98
C ILE A 459 -29.83 -7.25 -13.49
N ILE A 460 -28.62 -6.87 -13.91
CA ILE A 460 -28.26 -6.75 -15.32
C ILE A 460 -28.36 -8.11 -16.00
N GLU A 461 -27.86 -9.17 -15.36
CA GLU A 461 -27.98 -10.54 -15.89
C GLU A 461 -29.45 -10.99 -16.01
N ALA A 462 -30.29 -10.67 -15.03
CA ALA A 462 -31.72 -10.97 -15.11
C ALA A 462 -32.42 -10.17 -16.22
N SER A 463 -32.00 -8.92 -16.45
CA SER A 463 -32.46 -8.10 -17.58
C SER A 463 -32.09 -8.75 -18.92
N ASP A 464 -30.88 -9.26 -19.07
CA ASP A 464 -30.45 -9.98 -20.28
C ASP A 464 -31.29 -11.24 -20.53
N VAL A 465 -31.53 -12.04 -19.49
CA VAL A 465 -32.29 -13.30 -19.59
C VAL A 465 -33.78 -13.06 -19.89
N THR A 466 -34.37 -12.03 -19.29
CA THR A 466 -35.81 -11.75 -19.43
C THR A 466 -36.14 -10.84 -20.60
N GLY A 467 -35.15 -10.15 -21.18
CA GLY A 467 -35.34 -9.10 -22.18
C GLY A 467 -36.02 -7.84 -21.66
N GLN A 468 -36.19 -7.71 -20.34
CA GLN A 468 -36.82 -6.54 -19.71
C GLN A 468 -35.82 -5.41 -19.49
N ASN A 469 -36.30 -4.17 -19.35
CA ASN A 469 -35.43 -3.03 -19.06
C ASN A 469 -34.76 -3.19 -17.68
N ALA A 470 -33.45 -2.99 -17.62
CA ALA A 470 -32.67 -3.16 -16.38
C ALA A 470 -33.14 -2.27 -15.21
N ALA A 471 -33.68 -1.07 -15.48
CA ALA A 471 -34.22 -0.21 -14.44
C ALA A 471 -35.53 -0.76 -13.85
N ASP A 472 -36.37 -1.40 -14.66
CA ASP A 472 -37.62 -2.02 -14.19
C ASP A 472 -37.32 -3.28 -13.38
N VAL A 473 -36.34 -4.08 -13.82
CA VAL A 473 -35.85 -5.24 -13.05
C VAL A 473 -35.23 -4.78 -11.72
N ALA A 474 -34.47 -3.67 -11.72
CA ALA A 474 -33.89 -3.12 -10.50
C ALA A 474 -34.97 -2.68 -9.49
N LYS A 475 -36.01 -1.97 -9.95
CA LYS A 475 -37.13 -1.57 -9.09
C LYS A 475 -37.83 -2.78 -8.49
N ALA A 476 -38.15 -3.79 -9.31
CA ALA A 476 -38.76 -5.03 -8.84
C ALA A 476 -37.88 -5.76 -7.81
N TYR A 477 -36.55 -5.80 -8.04
CA TYR A 477 -35.61 -6.39 -7.09
C TYR A 477 -35.62 -5.68 -5.74
N PHE A 478 -35.51 -4.33 -5.73
CA PHE A 478 -35.48 -3.56 -4.49
C PHE A 478 -36.83 -3.52 -3.76
N ALA A 479 -37.95 -3.60 -4.47
CA ALA A 479 -39.29 -3.69 -3.88
C ALA A 479 -39.51 -5.01 -3.11
N LEU A 480 -38.88 -6.10 -3.54
CA LEU A 480 -39.04 -7.43 -2.93
C LEU A 480 -38.18 -7.64 -1.67
N GLY A 481 -37.10 -6.86 -1.49
CA GLY A 481 -36.20 -6.93 -0.34
C GLY A 481 -34.94 -7.76 -0.58
#